data_AF-A0A415DJD4-F1
#
_entry.id   AF-A0A415DJD4-F1
#
_cell.length_a   1.000
_cell.length_b   1.000
_cell.length_c   1.000
_cell.angle_alpha   90.00
_cell.angle_beta   90.00
_cell.angle_gamma   90.00
#
_symmetry.space_group_name_H-M   'P 1'
#
loop_
_entity.id
_entity.type
_entity.pdbx_description
1 polymer ?
#
loop_
_entity_poly.entity_id
_entity_poly.type
_entity_poly.pdbx_seq_one_letter_code
_entity_poly.pdbx_strand_id
1 'polypeptide(L)' 'MLNPPGLSGEPEKFDYMEFNKVLDTFSNHSTTIINYFEERLTNASAESFNAKIKAFRSQLRGVADLKFFMFRLARLYA' A
#
# COMPACT_ATOMS: atom_id res chain seq x y z
N MET A 1 -18.95 29.25 34.88
CA MET A 1 -17.73 29.02 34.07
C MET A 1 -18.09 29.35 32.63
N LEU A 2 -17.49 30.40 32.07
CA LEU A 2 -17.75 30.86 30.69
C LEU A 2 -16.89 30.05 29.72
N ASN A 3 -17.52 29.51 28.67
CA ASN A 3 -16.83 28.77 27.61
C ASN A 3 -16.02 29.78 26.75
N PRO A 4 -14.74 29.54 26.44
CA PRO A 4 -13.94 30.48 25.67
C PRO A 4 -14.44 30.60 24.21
N PRO A 5 -14.43 31.80 23.61
CA PRO A 5 -14.88 32.02 22.25
C PRO A 5 -13.79 31.55 21.28
N GLY A 6 -14.10 30.54 20.44
CA GLY A 6 -13.17 30.11 19.38
C GLY A 6 -13.24 28.65 18.95
N LEU A 7 -14.02 27.80 19.62
CA LEU A 7 -14.21 26.39 19.21
C LEU A 7 -15.65 26.18 18.73
N SER A 8 -15.99 26.77 17.59
CA SER A 8 -17.25 26.50 16.86
C SER A 8 -17.01 25.68 15.59
N GLY A 9 -15.94 24.91 15.53
CA GLY A 9 -15.80 23.89 14.49
C GLY A 9 -16.68 22.72 14.87
N GLU A 10 -17.80 22.51 14.17
CA GLU A 10 -18.44 21.20 14.18
C GLU A 10 -17.38 20.16 13.79
N PRO A 11 -17.35 18.97 14.42
CA PRO A 11 -16.48 17.91 13.95
C PRO A 11 -16.79 17.69 12.48
N GLU A 12 -15.78 17.86 11.63
CA GLU A 12 -15.86 17.62 10.19
C GLU A 12 -16.53 16.26 10.01
N LYS A 13 -17.78 16.25 9.53
CA LYS A 13 -18.52 15.01 9.28
C LYS A 13 -17.75 14.29 8.19
N PHE A 14 -16.98 13.29 8.59
CA PHE A 14 -16.30 12.38 7.67
C PHE A 14 -17.37 11.83 6.72
N ASP A 15 -17.28 12.15 5.43
CA ASP A 15 -18.29 11.76 4.47
C ASP A 15 -18.26 10.23 4.28
N TYR A 16 -19.16 9.56 4.99
CA TYR A 16 -19.32 8.11 4.99
C TYR A 16 -19.57 7.55 3.58
N MET A 17 -20.01 8.37 2.62
CA MET A 17 -20.31 7.93 1.27
C MET A 17 -19.05 7.47 0.51
N GLU A 18 -17.94 8.21 0.61
CA GLU A 18 -16.68 7.81 -0.03
C GLU A 18 -16.08 6.56 0.62
N PHE A 19 -16.21 6.43 1.94
CA PHE A 19 -15.77 5.22 2.64
C PHE A 19 -16.60 4.00 2.24
N ASN A 20 -17.92 4.14 2.07
CA ASN A 20 -18.79 3.06 1.60
C ASN A 20 -18.39 2.57 0.20
N LYS A 21 -17.98 3.45 -0.71
CA LYS A 21 -17.46 3.04 -2.04
C LYS A 21 -16.21 2.18 -1.93
N VAL A 22 -15.32 2.48 -0.97
CA VAL A 22 -14.16 1.63 -0.68
C VAL A 22 -14.63 0.26 -0.21
N LEU A 23 -15.55 0.20 0.75
CA LEU A 23 -16.11 -1.06 1.26
C LEU A 23 -16.76 -1.90 0.15
N ASP A 24 -17.53 -1.27 -0.74
CA ASP A 24 -18.17 -1.93 -1.89
C ASP A 24 -17.11 -2.52 -2.83
N THR A 25 -16.02 -1.78 -3.08
CA THR A 25 -14.91 -2.26 -3.92
C THR A 25 -14.23 -3.49 -3.29
N PHE A 26 -13.99 -3.46 -1.97
CA PHE A 26 -13.43 -4.61 -1.25
C PHE A 26 -14.36 -5.81 -1.30
N SER A 27 -15.66 -5.62 -1.10
CA SER A 27 -16.66 -6.68 -1.21
C SER A 27 -16.68 -7.30 -2.61
N ASN A 28 -16.72 -6.46 -3.65
CA ASN A 28 -16.79 -6.88 -5.05
C ASN A 28 -15.54 -7.65 -5.53
N HIS A 29 -14.38 -7.38 -4.93
CA HIS A 29 -13.11 -8.04 -5.28
C HIS A 29 -12.58 -9.01 -4.22
N SER A 30 -13.38 -9.31 -3.19
CA SER A 30 -13.01 -10.15 -2.05
C SER A 30 -12.41 -11.50 -2.44
N THR A 31 -13.01 -12.20 -3.41
CA THR A 31 -12.49 -13.48 -3.91
C THR A 31 -11.06 -13.37 -4.47
N THR A 32 -10.78 -12.33 -5.26
CA THR A 32 -9.43 -12.10 -5.81
C THR A 32 -8.43 -11.76 -4.72
N ILE A 33 -8.85 -10.99 -3.72
CA ILE A 33 -8.03 -10.63 -2.55
C ILE A 33 -7.70 -11.90 -1.74
N ILE A 34 -8.68 -12.76 -1.45
CA ILE A 34 -8.46 -14.01 -0.73
C ILE A 34 -7.52 -14.93 -1.53
N ASN A 35 -7.76 -15.08 -2.83
CA ASN A 35 -6.91 -15.88 -3.71
C ASN A 35 -5.46 -15.39 -3.79
N TYR A 36 -5.18 -14.10 -3.56
CA TYR A 36 -3.81 -13.60 -3.44
C TYR A 36 -3.09 -14.19 -2.22
N PHE A 37 -3.79 -14.38 -1.11
CA PHE A 37 -3.20 -14.86 0.14
C PHE A 37 -3.17 -16.39 0.27
N GLU A 38 -4.27 -17.07 -0.07
CA GLU A 38 -4.39 -18.52 0.11
C GLU A 38 -3.69 -19.28 -1.02
N GLU A 39 -4.23 -19.16 -2.23
CA GLU A 39 -3.79 -19.96 -3.38
C GLU A 39 -2.62 -19.32 -4.15
N ARG A 40 -2.32 -18.05 -3.88
CA ARG A 40 -1.33 -17.22 -4.60
C ARG A 40 -1.54 -17.22 -6.12
N LEU A 41 -2.78 -17.42 -6.58
CA LEU A 41 -3.15 -17.51 -8.01
C LEU A 41 -3.23 -16.15 -8.71
N THR A 42 -2.59 -15.12 -8.15
CA THR A 42 -2.61 -13.76 -8.71
C THR A 42 -1.18 -13.23 -8.85
N ASN A 43 -0.95 -12.41 -9.87
CA ASN A 43 0.36 -11.84 -10.16
C ASN A 43 0.75 -10.70 -9.19
N ALA A 44 -0.11 -10.32 -8.25
CA ALA A 44 0.10 -9.18 -7.37
C ALA A 44 1.39 -9.29 -6.53
N SER A 45 1.84 -10.52 -6.21
CA SER A 45 3.10 -10.73 -5.47
C SER A 45 4.31 -10.37 -6.35
N ALA A 46 4.29 -10.80 -7.61
CA ALA A 46 5.31 -10.47 -8.59
C ALA A 46 5.30 -8.97 -8.94
N GLU A 47 4.12 -8.37 -9.09
CA GLU A 47 3.96 -6.93 -9.32
C GLU A 47 4.52 -6.10 -8.17
N SER A 48 4.19 -6.47 -6.92
CA SER A 48 4.74 -5.85 -5.71
C SER A 48 6.26 -5.99 -5.64
N PHE A 49 6.79 -7.16 -5.96
CA PHE A 49 8.23 -7.40 -6.02
C PHE A 49 8.92 -6.52 -7.09
N ASN A 50 8.33 -6.41 -8.28
CA ASN A 50 8.83 -5.52 -9.34
C ASN A 50 8.82 -4.05 -8.91
N ALA A 51 7.78 -3.61 -8.19
CA ALA A 51 7.70 -2.26 -7.64
C ALA A 51 8.81 -2.00 -6.61
N LYS A 52 9.07 -2.95 -5.70
CA LYS A 52 10.16 -2.88 -4.71
C LYS A 52 11.54 -2.80 -5.39
N ILE A 53 11.78 -3.61 -6.42
CA ILE A 53 13.00 -3.55 -7.23
C ILE A 53 13.16 -2.17 -7.88
N LYS A 54 12.09 -1.63 -8.48
CA LYS A 54 12.12 -0.33 -9.15
C LYS A 54 12.43 0.81 -8.17
N ALA A 55 11.80 0.81 -6.99
CA ALA A 55 12.08 1.77 -5.93
C ALA A 55 13.52 1.65 -5.40
N PHE A 56 14.03 0.43 -5.23
CA PHE A 56 15.41 0.23 -4.80
C PHE A 56 16.42 0.72 -5.84
N ARG A 57 16.15 0.50 -7.13
CA ARG A 57 16.99 1.01 -8.23
C ARG A 57 17.01 2.54 -8.29
N SER A 58 15.89 3.21 -8.02
CA SER A 58 15.82 4.68 -8.04
C SER A 58 16.65 5.30 -6.92
N GLN A 59 16.69 4.66 -5.74
CA GLN A 59 17.51 5.10 -4.61
C GLN A 59 19.02 4.98 -4.88
N LEU A 60 19.45 3.99 -5.66
CA LEU A 60 20.86 3.70 -5.92
C LEU A 60 21.43 4.40 -7.18
N ARG A 61 20.66 5.27 -7.84
CA ARG A 61 21.01 5.90 -9.13
C ARG A 61 21.45 4.90 -10.21
N GLY A 62 20.93 3.68 -10.14
CA GLY A 62 21.29 2.58 -11.04
C GLY A 62 21.88 1.37 -10.32
N VAL A 63 22.40 0.42 -11.11
CA VAL A 63 23.02 -0.82 -10.63
C VAL A 63 24.37 -0.96 -11.33
N ALA A 64 25.45 -0.64 -10.63
CA ALA A 64 26.82 -0.80 -11.14
C ALA A 64 27.37 -2.20 -10.90
N ASP A 65 27.02 -2.83 -9.77
CA ASP A 65 27.42 -4.20 -9.40
C ASP A 65 26.18 -5.07 -9.21
N LEU A 66 25.96 -5.99 -10.14
CA LEU A 66 24.82 -6.89 -10.13
C LEU A 66 24.87 -7.88 -8.95
N LYS A 67 26.05 -8.36 -8.56
CA LYS A 67 26.18 -9.32 -7.45
C LYS A 67 25.84 -8.66 -6.12
N PHE A 68 26.36 -7.45 -5.90
CA PHE A 68 26.04 -6.66 -4.72
C PHE A 68 24.55 -6.28 -4.66
N PHE A 69 23.97 -5.94 -5.81
CA PHE A 69 22.55 -5.65 -5.92
C PHE A 69 21.67 -6.85 -5.55
N MET A 70 21.96 -8.04 -6.10
CA MET A 70 21.23 -9.26 -5.76
C MET A 70 21.40 -9.64 -4.29
N PHE A 71 22.60 -9.48 -3.72
CA PHE A 71 22.83 -9.68 -2.29
C PHE A 71 21.96 -8.76 -1.43
N ARG A 72 21.84 -7.48 -1.78
CA ARG A 72 20.98 -6.54 -1.06
C ARG A 72 19.49 -6.84 -1.24
N LEU A 73 19.05 -7.22 -2.44
CA LEU A 73 17.67 -7.63 -2.68
C LEU A 73 17.29 -8.83 -1.81
N ALA A 74 18.15 -9.86 -1.79
CA ALA A 74 17.93 -11.04 -0.94
C ALA A 74 17.92 -10.68 0.55
N ARG A 75 18.79 -9.77 1.02
CA ARG A 75 18.79 -9.39 2.43
C ARG A 75 17.63 -8.50 2.88
N LEU A 76 17.06 -7.70 1.99
CA LEU A 76 16.02 -6.73 2.32
C LEU A 76 14.59 -7.25 2.08
N TYR A 77 14.44 -8.19 1.15
CA TYR A 77 13.13 -8.62 0.66
C TYR A 77 12.94 -10.14 0.62
N ALA A 78 13.91 -10.93 1.13
CA ALA A 78 13.71 -12.38 1.37
C ALA A 78 13.13 -12.64 2.76
#